data_AF-A0A3A4QSY3-F1
#
_entry.id   AF-A0A3A4QSY3-F1
#
_cell.length_a   1.000
_cell.length_b   1.000
_cell.length_c   1.000
_cell.angle_alpha   90.00
_cell.angle_beta   90.00
_cell.angle_gamma   90.00
#
_symmetry.space_group_name_H-M   'P 1'
#
loop_
_entity.id
_entity.type
_entity.pdbx_description
1 polymer ?
#
loop_
_entity_poly.entity_id
_entity_poly.type
_entity_poly.pdbx_seq_one_letter_code
_entity_poly.pdbx_strand_id
1 'polypeptide(L)'
;MTRQMMVSKVLELKGFTKEQIEVEVKKTKDKLGVEKSRLDSLEGVFKNTVVEFNSMQGNGSSNIREIELFYDYFSYIGKQIEEQREVVLRQLSELQAKQEAMLEAYKETRLFEILNDKILNKEAKEALLGEQKEIDFNFLSRKSRK
;
A
#
# COMPACT_ATOMS: atom_id res chain seq x y z
N MET A 1 -25.55 21.64 11.55
CA MET A 1 -24.99 20.53 10.75
C MET A 1 -25.74 19.26 11.10
N THR A 2 -26.36 18.58 10.14
CA THR A 2 -27.07 17.31 10.37
C THR A 2 -26.07 16.16 10.58
N ARG A 3 -26.49 15.07 11.26
CA ARG A 3 -25.63 13.89 11.47
C ARG A 3 -25.15 13.28 10.16
N GLN A 4 -26.02 13.24 9.15
CA GLN A 4 -25.71 12.82 7.78
C GLN A 4 -24.56 13.64 7.17
N MET A 5 -24.62 14.98 7.24
CA MET A 5 -23.55 15.86 6.71
C MET A 5 -22.20 15.60 7.38
N MET A 6 -22.18 15.37 8.70
CA MET A 6 -20.94 15.08 9.41
C MET A 6 -20.34 13.74 8.96
N VAL A 7 -21.15 12.68 8.85
CA VAL A 7 -20.66 11.36 8.43
C VAL A 7 -20.19 11.38 6.97
N SER A 8 -20.91 12.06 6.08
CA SER A 8 -20.50 12.23 4.68
C SER A 8 -19.15 12.95 4.56
N LYS A 9 -18.94 14.01 5.34
CA LYS A 9 -17.67 14.75 5.33
C LYS A 9 -16.50 13.94 5.89
N VAL A 10 -16.75 13.10 6.89
CA VAL A 10 -15.75 12.15 7.39
C VAL A 10 -15.41 11.12 6.32
N LEU A 11 -16.39 10.62 5.56
CA LEU A 11 -16.16 9.70 4.45
C LEU A 11 -15.30 10.33 3.35
N GLU A 12 -15.55 11.58 2.99
CA GLU A 12 -14.71 12.32 2.03
C GLU A 12 -13.25 12.39 2.51
N LEU A 13 -13.02 12.80 3.76
CA LEU A 13 -11.68 12.88 4.34
C LEU A 13 -10.98 11.52 4.38
N LYS A 14 -11.72 10.44 4.68
CA LYS A 14 -11.20 9.07 4.64
C LYS A 14 -10.88 8.62 3.22
N GLY A 15 -11.69 9.01 2.23
CA GLY A 15 -11.41 8.80 0.81
C GLY A 15 -10.08 9.43 0.39
N PHE A 16 -9.85 10.71 0.71
CA PHE A 16 -8.57 11.37 0.44
C PHE A 16 -7.39 10.69 1.14
N THR A 17 -7.57 10.28 2.40
CA THR A 17 -6.52 9.58 3.16
C THR A 17 -6.17 8.24 2.52
N LYS A 18 -7.17 7.49 2.06
CA LYS A 18 -7.01 6.22 1.36
C LYS A 18 -6.21 6.38 0.07
N GLU A 19 -6.55 7.36 -0.75
CA GLU A 19 -5.81 7.68 -1.99
C GLU A 19 -4.35 8.03 -1.70
N GLN A 20 -4.09 8.83 -0.66
CA GLN A 20 -2.72 9.17 -0.24
C GLN A 20 -1.93 7.92 0.17
N ILE A 21 -2.53 7.03 0.96
CA ILE A 21 -1.88 5.78 1.38
C ILE A 21 -1.59 4.89 0.16
N GLU A 22 -2.51 4.77 -0.78
CA GLU A 22 -2.32 3.99 -2.01
C GLU A 22 -1.14 4.50 -2.85
N VAL A 23 -1.05 5.83 -2.99
CA VAL A 23 0.07 6.47 -3.68
C VAL A 23 1.39 6.17 -2.96
N GLU A 24 1.41 6.24 -1.63
CA GLU A 24 2.61 5.94 -0.84
C GLU A 24 3.02 4.47 -0.90
N VAL A 25 2.06 3.53 -0.86
CA VAL A 25 2.32 2.10 -1.07
C VAL A 25 2.93 1.86 -2.45
N LYS A 26 2.36 2.48 -3.49
CA LYS A 26 2.89 2.37 -4.85
C LYS A 26 4.32 2.90 -4.95
N LYS A 27 4.59 4.09 -4.42
CA LYS A 27 5.95 4.67 -4.40
C LYS A 27 6.95 3.76 -3.68
N THR A 28 6.60 3.23 -2.51
CA THR A 28 7.49 2.32 -1.77
C THR A 28 7.71 1.01 -2.53
N LYS A 29 6.68 0.47 -3.20
CA LYS A 29 6.81 -0.71 -4.05
C LYS A 29 7.73 -0.46 -5.24
N ASP A 30 7.60 0.68 -5.91
CA ASP A 30 8.45 1.05 -7.05
C ASP A 30 9.92 1.19 -6.61
N LYS A 31 10.18 1.84 -5.46
CA LYS A 31 11.51 1.93 -4.85
C LYS A 31 12.10 0.55 -4.54
N LEU A 32 11.31 -0.34 -3.94
CA LEU A 32 11.71 -1.72 -3.67
C LEU A 32 12.08 -2.47 -4.97
N GLY A 33 11.35 -2.22 -6.06
CA GLY A 33 11.69 -2.75 -7.37
C GLY A 33 13.08 -2.32 -7.83
N VAL A 34 13.40 -1.03 -7.71
CA VAL A 34 14.72 -0.49 -8.08
C VAL A 34 15.83 -1.12 -7.25
N GLU A 35 15.67 -1.21 -5.93
CA GLU A 35 16.70 -1.79 -5.06
C GLU A 35 16.90 -3.29 -5.27
N LYS A 36 15.84 -4.02 -5.62
CA LYS A 36 15.93 -5.43 -6.01
C LYS A 36 16.68 -5.59 -7.33
N SER A 37 16.36 -4.80 -8.35
CA SER A 37 17.10 -4.84 -9.62
C SER A 37 18.58 -4.48 -9.44
N ARG A 38 18.89 -3.57 -8.51
CA ARG A 38 20.27 -3.26 -8.14
C ARG A 38 20.98 -4.46 -7.48
N LEU A 39 20.31 -5.15 -6.56
CA LEU A 39 20.82 -6.38 -5.95
C LEU A 39 21.08 -7.46 -6.99
N ASP A 40 20.09 -7.73 -7.86
CA ASP A 40 20.20 -8.72 -8.94
C ASP A 40 21.39 -8.41 -9.86
N SER A 41 21.63 -7.12 -10.14
CA SER A 41 22.76 -6.67 -10.94
C SER A 41 24.10 -6.95 -10.25
N LEU A 42 24.22 -6.67 -8.93
CA LEU A 42 25.42 -6.97 -8.16
C LEU A 42 25.71 -8.47 -8.08
N GLU A 43 24.69 -9.28 -7.83
CA GLU A 43 24.80 -10.74 -7.81
C GLU A 43 25.18 -11.29 -9.19
N GLY A 44 24.63 -10.70 -10.27
CA GLY A 44 25.00 -11.02 -11.64
C GLY A 44 26.47 -10.70 -11.95
N VAL A 45 26.94 -9.52 -11.55
CA VAL A 45 28.36 -9.13 -11.69
C VAL A 45 29.25 -10.11 -10.92
N PHE A 46 28.95 -10.38 -9.66
CA PHE A 46 29.72 -11.32 -8.84
C PHE A 46 29.81 -12.70 -9.50
N LYS A 47 28.69 -13.24 -9.97
CA LYS A 47 28.65 -14.53 -10.65
C LYS A 47 29.50 -14.55 -11.92
N ASN A 48 29.43 -13.49 -12.72
CA ASN A 48 30.24 -13.36 -13.93
C ASN A 48 31.74 -13.30 -13.60
N THR A 49 32.12 -12.53 -12.58
CA THR A 49 33.51 -12.45 -12.13
C THR A 49 34.03 -13.79 -11.61
N VAL A 50 33.19 -14.58 -10.91
CA VAL A 50 33.56 -15.94 -10.49
C VAL A 50 33.82 -16.85 -11.69
N VAL A 51 32.99 -16.77 -12.74
CA VAL A 51 33.20 -17.54 -13.98
C VAL A 51 34.50 -17.13 -14.67
N GLU A 52 34.78 -15.83 -14.75
CA GLU A 52 36.02 -15.30 -15.32
C GLU A 52 37.24 -15.80 -14.54
N PHE A 53 37.23 -15.66 -13.22
CA PHE A 53 38.28 -16.16 -12.33
C PHE A 53 38.55 -17.66 -12.53
N ASN A 54 37.50 -18.48 -12.56
CA ASN A 54 37.63 -19.92 -12.76
C ASN A 54 38.21 -20.27 -14.14
N SER A 55 37.82 -19.54 -15.19
CA SER A 55 38.37 -19.77 -16.53
C SER A 55 39.84 -19.38 -16.63
N MET A 56 40.25 -18.31 -15.95
CA MET A 56 41.63 -17.88 -15.84
C MET A 56 42.50 -18.91 -15.10
N GLN A 57 42.01 -19.46 -13.98
CA GLN A 57 42.73 -20.51 -13.26
C GLN A 57 42.86 -21.80 -14.07
N GLY A 58 41.81 -22.20 -14.79
CA GLY A 58 41.82 -23.41 -15.62
C GLY A 58 42.81 -23.35 -16.81
N ASN A 59 43.14 -22.15 -17.28
CA ASN A 59 44.08 -21.94 -18.38
C ASN A 59 45.55 -21.83 -17.93
N GLY A 60 45.84 -21.92 -16.63
CA GLY A 60 47.20 -21.89 -16.09
C GLY A 60 47.92 -20.54 -16.23
N SER A 61 47.19 -19.46 -16.51
CA SER A 61 47.74 -18.14 -16.84
C SER A 61 47.70 -17.13 -15.69
N SER A 62 47.34 -17.53 -14.47
CA SER A 62 47.16 -16.59 -13.35
C SER A 62 48.45 -16.27 -12.61
N ASN A 63 48.82 -14.99 -12.61
CA ASN A 63 49.85 -14.46 -11.71
C ASN A 63 49.27 -14.29 -10.29
N ILE A 64 50.11 -14.48 -9.26
CA ILE A 64 49.75 -14.31 -7.84
C ILE A 64 49.08 -12.94 -7.59
N ARG A 65 49.58 -11.87 -8.22
CA ARG A 65 49.00 -10.53 -8.10
C ARG A 65 47.57 -10.42 -8.64
N GLU A 66 47.28 -11.14 -9.72
CA GLU A 66 45.93 -11.14 -10.32
C GLU A 66 44.96 -11.90 -9.40
N ILE A 67 45.42 -12.99 -8.79
CA ILE A 67 44.65 -13.75 -7.80
C ILE A 67 44.33 -12.87 -6.58
N GLU A 68 45.29 -12.12 -6.05
CA GLU A 68 45.08 -11.17 -4.95
C GLU A 68 44.02 -10.11 -5.29
N LEU A 69 44.08 -9.54 -6.51
CA LEU A 69 43.09 -8.56 -6.98
C LEU A 69 41.67 -9.15 -7.04
N PHE A 70 41.52 -10.42 -7.48
CA PHE A 70 40.22 -11.08 -7.47
C PHE A 70 39.69 -11.30 -6.06
N TYR A 71 40.54 -11.69 -5.11
CA TYR A 71 40.12 -11.86 -3.71
C TYR A 71 39.67 -10.54 -3.08
N ASP A 72 40.43 -9.47 -3.29
CA ASP A 72 40.06 -8.12 -2.82
C ASP A 72 38.73 -7.68 -3.44
N TYR A 73 38.55 -7.91 -4.73
CA TYR A 73 37.31 -7.60 -5.43
C TYR A 73 36.13 -8.44 -4.91
N PHE A 74 36.30 -9.74 -4.71
CA PHE A 74 35.26 -10.62 -4.17
C PHE A 74 34.84 -10.20 -2.76
N SER A 75 35.80 -9.81 -1.92
CA SER A 75 35.50 -9.26 -0.59
C SER A 75 34.69 -7.97 -0.68
N TYR A 76 35.12 -7.05 -1.54
CA TYR A 76 34.44 -5.78 -1.76
C TYR A 76 33.00 -5.96 -2.27
N ILE A 77 32.81 -6.71 -3.34
CA ILE A 77 31.49 -6.90 -3.94
C ILE A 77 30.57 -7.76 -3.05
N GLY A 78 31.13 -8.74 -2.33
CA GLY A 78 30.40 -9.50 -1.32
C GLY A 78 29.83 -8.59 -0.24
N LYS A 79 30.63 -7.64 0.27
CA LYS A 79 30.16 -6.63 1.21
C LYS A 79 29.06 -5.74 0.62
N GLN A 80 29.22 -5.29 -0.63
CA GLN A 80 28.19 -4.49 -1.31
C GLN A 80 26.86 -5.26 -1.48
N ILE A 81 26.91 -6.55 -1.79
CA ILE A 81 25.73 -7.42 -1.90
C ILE A 81 25.02 -7.51 -0.55
N GLU A 82 25.73 -7.76 0.54
CA GLU A 82 25.13 -7.85 1.88
C GLU A 82 24.52 -6.50 2.32
N GLU A 83 25.21 -5.39 2.10
CA GLU A 83 24.67 -4.04 2.37
C GLU A 83 23.39 -3.78 1.57
N GLN A 84 23.35 -4.19 0.30
CA GLN A 84 22.19 -4.04 -0.57
C GLN A 84 21.03 -4.96 -0.15
N ARG A 85 21.32 -6.18 0.32
CA ARG A 85 20.30 -7.09 0.89
C ARG A 85 19.62 -6.47 2.10
N GLU A 86 20.39 -5.85 3.00
CA GLU A 86 19.85 -5.13 4.16
C GLU A 86 18.98 -3.93 3.75
N VAL A 87 19.33 -3.22 2.67
CA VAL A 87 18.47 -2.16 2.10
C VAL A 87 17.14 -2.75 1.61
N VAL A 88 17.18 -3.83 0.84
CA VAL A 88 15.99 -4.51 0.30
C VAL A 88 15.09 -5.01 1.45
N LEU A 89 15.66 -5.62 2.49
CA LEU A 89 14.91 -6.11 3.65
C LEU A 89 14.20 -4.98 4.39
N ARG A 90 14.90 -3.86 4.63
CA ARG A 90 14.29 -2.68 5.27
C ARG A 90 13.13 -2.11 4.45
N GLN A 91 13.30 -1.98 3.14
CA GLN A 91 12.23 -1.50 2.26
C GLN A 91 11.05 -2.46 2.17
N LEU A 92 11.30 -3.77 2.24
CA LEU A 92 10.25 -4.78 2.27
C LEU A 92 9.42 -4.68 3.57
N SER A 93 10.09 -4.49 4.70
CA SER A 93 9.42 -4.22 5.99
C SER A 93 8.60 -2.93 5.95
N GLU A 94 9.14 -1.85 5.38
CA GLU A 94 8.40 -0.59 5.19
C GLU A 94 7.16 -0.78 4.31
N LEU A 95 7.30 -1.50 3.19
CA LEU A 95 6.18 -1.79 2.31
C LEU A 95 5.08 -2.57 3.04
N GLN A 96 5.45 -3.59 3.81
CA GLN A 96 4.51 -4.39 4.58
C GLN A 96 3.75 -3.52 5.60
N ALA A 97 4.45 -2.68 6.36
CA ALA A 97 3.82 -1.78 7.33
C ALA A 97 2.82 -0.82 6.65
N LYS A 98 3.17 -0.28 5.47
CA LYS A 98 2.25 0.58 4.70
C LYS A 98 1.05 -0.18 4.15
N GLN A 99 1.23 -1.44 3.72
CA GLN A 99 0.12 -2.29 3.27
C GLN A 99 -0.84 -2.63 4.42
N GLU A 100 -0.33 -2.89 5.61
CA GLU A 100 -1.15 -3.11 6.80
C GLU A 100 -1.94 -1.83 7.16
N ALA A 101 -1.29 -0.67 7.15
CA ALA A 101 -1.97 0.61 7.36
C ALA A 101 -3.07 0.88 6.30
N MET A 102 -2.82 0.52 5.05
CA MET A 102 -3.81 0.59 3.98
C MET A 102 -5.02 -0.30 4.28
N LEU A 103 -4.81 -1.55 4.69
CA LEU A 103 -5.90 -2.46 5.03
C LEU A 103 -6.76 -1.92 6.18
N GLU A 104 -6.13 -1.37 7.22
CA GLU A 104 -6.88 -0.76 8.33
C GLU A 104 -7.67 0.47 7.90
N ALA A 105 -7.10 1.35 7.07
CA ALA A 105 -7.82 2.50 6.52
C ALA A 105 -9.04 2.07 5.68
N TYR A 106 -8.92 0.98 4.91
CA TYR A 106 -10.02 0.39 4.15
C TYR A 106 -11.13 -0.16 5.06
N LYS A 107 -10.76 -0.91 6.11
CA LYS A 107 -11.73 -1.43 7.09
C LYS A 107 -12.48 -0.30 7.77
N GLU A 108 -11.76 0.73 8.21
CA GLU A 108 -12.37 1.87 8.89
C GLU A 108 -13.31 2.64 7.96
N THR A 109 -12.89 2.90 6.72
CA THR A 109 -13.75 3.54 5.71
C THR A 109 -15.03 2.74 5.49
N ARG A 110 -14.92 1.41 5.38
CA ARG A 110 -16.08 0.53 5.21
C ARG A 110 -17.07 0.62 6.37
N LEU A 111 -16.60 0.75 7.60
CA LEU A 111 -17.47 0.93 8.77
C LEU A 111 -18.26 2.25 8.69
N PHE A 112 -17.62 3.32 8.24
CA PHE A 112 -18.28 4.61 8.04
C PHE A 112 -19.29 4.60 6.89
N GLU A 113 -19.02 3.86 5.81
CA GLU A 113 -19.98 3.66 4.72
C GLU A 113 -21.26 2.99 5.24
N ILE A 114 -21.09 1.89 5.99
CA ILE A 114 -22.22 1.16 6.61
C ILE A 114 -23.00 2.07 7.57
N LEU A 115 -22.31 2.90 8.34
CA LEU A 115 -22.96 3.86 9.25
C LEU A 115 -23.76 4.91 8.47
N ASN A 116 -23.18 5.45 7.39
CA ASN A 116 -23.84 6.41 6.53
C ASN A 116 -25.13 5.83 5.91
N ASP A 117 -25.05 4.62 5.36
CA ASP A 117 -26.20 3.92 4.77
C ASP A 117 -27.32 3.71 5.79
N LYS A 118 -26.97 3.37 7.04
CA LYS A 118 -27.96 3.24 8.13
C LYS A 118 -28.64 4.57 8.47
N ILE A 119 -27.89 5.67 8.46
CA ILE A 119 -28.44 7.01 8.70
C ILE A 119 -29.39 7.39 7.56
N LEU A 120 -28.96 7.23 6.31
CA LEU A 120 -29.77 7.54 5.13
C LEU A 120 -31.08 6.74 5.12
N ASN A 121 -31.01 5.43 5.39
CA ASN A 121 -32.18 4.58 5.44
C ASN A 121 -33.15 4.97 6.57
N LYS A 122 -32.61 5.41 7.72
CA LYS A 122 -33.43 5.87 8.84
C LYS A 122 -34.13 7.18 8.52
N GLU A 123 -33.40 8.16 7.97
CA GLU A 123 -33.95 9.45 7.56
C GLU A 123 -35.01 9.29 6.47
N ALA A 124 -34.77 8.44 5.47
CA ALA A 124 -35.76 8.12 4.43
C ALA A 124 -37.03 7.48 5.02
N LYS A 125 -36.88 6.55 5.97
CA LYS A 125 -38.02 5.92 6.65
C LYS A 125 -38.81 6.91 7.49
N GLU A 126 -38.15 7.81 8.21
CA GLU A 126 -38.79 8.86 9.01
C GLU A 126 -39.54 9.86 8.13
N ALA A 127 -38.97 10.24 6.98
CA ALA A 127 -39.63 11.09 5.98
C ALA A 127 -40.91 10.44 5.45
N LEU A 128 -40.85 9.18 5.00
CA LEU A 128 -42.02 8.43 4.51
C LEU A 128 -43.13 8.30 5.56
N LEU A 129 -42.76 8.04 6.82
CA LEU A 129 -43.72 7.98 7.92
C LEU A 129 -44.35 9.35 8.21
N GLY A 130 -43.58 10.44 8.05
CA GLY A 130 -44.07 11.81 8.17
C GLY A 130 -45.10 12.13 7.08
N GLU A 131 -44.74 11.88 5.82
CA GLU A 131 -45.64 12.07 4.66
C GLU A 131 -46.93 11.27 4.82
N GLN A 132 -46.84 10.00 5.23
CA GLN A 132 -48.01 9.16 5.44
C GLN A 132 -48.95 9.72 6.52
N LYS A 133 -48.41 10.15 7.67
CA LYS A 133 -49.21 10.78 8.73
C LYS A 133 -49.90 12.05 8.26
N GLU A 134 -49.23 12.85 7.42
CA GLU A 134 -49.80 14.08 6.88
C GLU A 134 -50.93 13.79 5.89
N ILE A 135 -50.75 12.80 5.01
CA ILE A 135 -51.80 12.31 4.09
C ILE A 135 -53.01 11.80 4.86
N ASP A 136 -52.79 10.96 5.88
CA ASP A 136 -53.85 10.39 6.71
C ASP A 136 -54.62 11.49 7.47
N PHE A 137 -53.91 12.46 8.05
CA PHE A 137 -54.52 13.60 8.73
C PHE A 137 -55.37 14.45 7.76
N ASN A 138 -54.85 14.73 6.57
CA ASN A 138 -55.58 15.47 5.54
C ASN A 138 -56.84 14.73 5.05
N PHE A 139 -56.77 13.40 4.96
CA PHE A 139 -57.93 12.57 4.62
C PHE A 139 -58.99 12.62 5.72
N LEU A 140 -58.61 12.40 6.98
CA LEU A 140 -59.51 12.39 8.12
C LEU A 140 -60.19 13.76 8.34
N SER A 141 -59.42 14.84 8.26
CA SER A 141 -59.91 16.21 8.42
C SER A 141 -60.88 16.64 7.32
N ARG A 142 -60.76 16.10 6.09
CA ARG A 142 -61.75 16.29 5.02
C ARG A 142 -63.02 15.48 5.28
N LYS A 143 -62.89 14.27 5.84
CA LYS A 143 -64.03 13.40 6.14
C LYS A 143 -64.88 13.94 7.29
N SER A 144 -64.27 14.58 8.30
CA SER A 144 -64.99 15.15 9.46
C SER A 144 -65.69 16.49 9.17
N ARG A 145 -65.45 17.10 8.01
CA ARG A 145 -66.11 18.36 7.56
C ARG A 145 -67.36 18.13 6.72
N LYS A 146 -67.74 16.88 6.47
CA LYS A 146 -69.02 16.46 5.88
C LYS A 146 -69.92 15.90 6.96
#